data_AF-A0A6I7PN43-F1
#
_entry.id   AF-A0A6I7PN43-F1
#
_cell.length_a   1.000
_cell.length_b   1.000
_cell.length_c   1.000
_cell.angle_alpha   90.00
_cell.angle_beta   90.00
_cell.angle_gamma   90.00
#
_symmetry.space_group_name_H-M   'P 1'
#
loop_
_entity.id
_entity.type
_entity.pdbx_description
1 polymer ?
#
loop_
_entity_poly.entity_id
_entity_poly.type
_entity_poly.pdbx_seq_one_letter_code
_entity_poly.pdbx_strand_id
1 'polypeptide(L)' 'TTGSAEEMIANCDVLLTRYSSTAFVGLALGKETYSDFDMDQMRHLMPVQNGSAARGIAEVCRGLLEAARP' A
#
# COMPACT_ATOMS: atom_id res chain seq x y z
N THR A 1 -6.86 -14.15 18.85
CA THR A 1 -6.94 -13.27 17.66
C THR A 1 -6.10 -11.99 17.84
N THR A 2 -4.94 -12.08 18.48
CA THR A 2 -4.15 -10.92 18.93
C THR A 2 -2.83 -10.74 18.17
N GLY A 3 -2.64 -11.44 17.04
CA GLY A 3 -1.42 -11.33 16.23
C GLY A 3 -1.55 -10.26 15.15
N SER A 4 -0.45 -9.58 14.82
CA SER A 4 -0.34 -8.67 13.66
C SER A 4 0.11 -9.44 12.43
N ALA A 5 -0.58 -9.25 11.31
CA ALA A 5 -0.17 -9.83 10.04
C ALA A 5 1.13 -9.22 9.52
N GLU A 6 1.32 -7.93 9.76
CA GLU A 6 2.52 -7.17 9.39
C GLU A 6 3.76 -7.72 10.09
N GLU A 7 3.67 -8.03 11.39
CA GLU A 7 4.76 -8.69 12.12
C GLU A 7 5.07 -10.07 11.53
N MET A 8 4.06 -10.88 11.20
CA MET A 8 4.29 -12.18 10.57
C MET A 8 4.98 -12.04 9.20
N ILE A 9 4.56 -11.08 8.38
CA ILE A 9 5.14 -10.80 7.06
C ILE A 9 6.58 -10.29 7.19
N ALA A 10 6.86 -9.42 8.16
CA ALA A 10 8.21 -8.92 8.40
C ALA A 10 9.21 -10.05 8.74
N ASN A 11 8.72 -11.12 9.36
CA ASN A 11 9.53 -12.26 9.79
C ASN A 11 9.51 -13.47 8.84
N CYS A 12 8.77 -13.44 7.73
CA CYS A 12 8.77 -14.53 6.75
C CYS A 12 9.81 -14.32 5.64
N ASP A 13 10.19 -15.41 4.98
CA ASP A 13 11.03 -15.38 3.77
C ASP A 13 10.20 -15.08 2.51
N VAL A 14 9.01 -15.70 2.41
CA VAL A 14 8.09 -15.59 1.26
C VAL A 14 6.67 -15.33 1.76
N LEU A 15 5.96 -14.42 1.10
CA LEU A 15 4.54 -14.11 1.33
C LEU A 15 3.68 -14.64 0.16
N LEU A 16 2.76 -15.57 0.47
CA LEU A 16 1.78 -16.10 -0.47
C LEU A 16 0.38 -15.58 -0.09
N THR A 17 -0.31 -14.95 -1.04
CA THR A 17 -1.68 -14.47 -0.86
C THR A 17 -2.54 -14.82 -2.08
N ARG A 18 -3.87 -14.79 -1.94
CA ARG A 18 -4.78 -14.78 -3.10
C ARG A 18 -5.15 -13.36 -3.44
N TYR A 19 -6.15 -12.82 -2.74
CA TYR A 19 -6.60 -11.43 -2.88
C TYR A 19 -6.56 -10.74 -1.50
N SER A 20 -5.40 -10.16 -1.16
CA SER A 20 -5.21 -9.47 0.12
C SER A 20 -4.38 -8.21 -0.06
N SER A 21 -4.75 -7.13 0.62
CA SER A 21 -3.96 -5.89 0.68
C SER A 21 -2.63 -6.08 1.41
N THR A 22 -2.50 -7.13 2.23
CA THR A 22 -1.24 -7.47 2.91
C THR A 22 -0.10 -7.76 1.93
N ALA A 23 -0.38 -8.08 0.67
CA ALA A 23 0.64 -8.20 -0.37
C ALA A 23 1.41 -6.87 -0.58
N PHE A 24 0.78 -5.71 -0.40
CA PHE A 24 1.50 -4.42 -0.43
C PHE A 24 2.48 -4.27 0.74
N VAL A 25 2.20 -4.89 1.90
CA VAL A 25 3.14 -4.92 3.03
C VAL A 25 4.37 -5.77 2.67
N GLY A 26 4.16 -6.95 2.07
CA GLY A 26 5.26 -7.78 1.57
C GLY A 26 6.12 -7.04 0.54
N LEU A 27 5.49 -6.38 -0.43
CA LEU A 27 6.18 -5.56 -1.43
C LEU A 27 6.95 -4.39 -0.79
N ALA A 28 6.36 -3.68 0.17
CA ALA A 28 7.00 -2.56 0.86
C ALA A 28 8.23 -3.00 1.66
N LEU A 29 8.20 -4.22 2.22
CA LEU A 29 9.29 -4.80 3.00
C LEU A 29 10.32 -5.56 2.14
N GLY A 30 10.17 -5.56 0.81
CA GLY A 30 11.08 -6.26 -0.10
C GLY A 30 11.01 -7.79 -0.01
N LYS A 31 9.90 -8.34 0.47
CA LYS A 31 9.68 -9.79 0.58
C LYS A 31 9.37 -10.39 -0.78
N GLU A 32 9.83 -11.62 -1.01
CA GLU A 32 9.36 -12.41 -2.14
C GLU A 32 7.85 -12.63 -1.97
N THR A 33 7.05 -12.09 -2.88
CA THR A 33 5.59 -11.98 -2.71
C THR A 33 4.86 -12.50 -3.93
N TYR A 34 3.89 -13.37 -3.72
CA TYR A 34 2.99 -13.92 -4.72
C TYR A 34 1.53 -13.62 -4.38
N SER A 35 0.74 -13.33 -5.41
CA SER A 35 -0.69 -13.03 -5.31
C SER A 35 -1.43 -13.51 -6.55
N ASP A 36 -2.74 -13.74 -6.44
CA ASP A 36 -3.62 -13.90 -7.61
C ASP A 36 -3.82 -12.53 -8.34
N PHE A 37 -3.39 -11.41 -7.75
CA PHE A 37 -3.29 -10.10 -8.43
C PHE A 37 -2.07 -10.01 -9.37
N ASP A 38 -2.17 -9.14 -10.38
CA ASP A 38 -1.04 -8.81 -11.24
C ASP A 38 0.07 -8.10 -10.45
N MET A 39 1.22 -8.76 -10.32
CA MET A 39 2.33 -8.27 -9.50
C MET A 39 3.01 -7.02 -10.06
N ASP A 40 3.01 -6.80 -11.39
CA ASP A 40 3.54 -5.58 -12.00
C ASP A 40 2.62 -4.39 -11.71
N GLN A 41 1.31 -4.61 -11.82
CA GLN A 41 0.32 -3.60 -11.44
C GLN A 41 0.45 -3.24 -9.95
N MET A 42 0.60 -4.23 -9.07
CA MET A 42 0.77 -3.98 -7.64
C MET A 42 2.02 -3.15 -7.34
N ARG A 43 3.17 -3.46 -7.97
CA ARG A 43 4.40 -2.67 -7.84
C ARG A 43 4.21 -1.22 -8.31
N HIS A 44 3.49 -1.02 -9.42
CA HIS A 44 3.20 0.31 -9.94
C HIS A 44 2.32 1.16 -9.00
N LEU A 45 1.40 0.51 -8.28
CA LEU A 45 0.50 1.16 -7.33
C LEU A 45 1.14 1.46 -5.97
N MET A 46 2.38 1.04 -5.73
CA MET A 46 3.07 1.34 -4.48
C MET A 46 3.21 2.86 -4.28
N PRO A 47 2.87 3.41 -3.10
CA PRO A 47 3.02 4.83 -2.85
C PRO A 47 4.48 5.25 -2.91
N VAL A 48 4.75 6.39 -3.55
CA VAL A 48 6.08 7.01 -3.57
C VAL A 48 6.42 7.50 -2.16
N GLN A 49 7.34 6.82 -1.47
CA GLN A 49 7.78 7.14 -0.10
C GLN A 49 8.79 8.31 -0.08
N ASN A 50 8.34 9.51 -0.44
CA ASN A 50 9.17 10.73 -0.49
C ASN A 50 8.85 11.74 0.64
N GLY A 51 8.05 11.35 1.63
CA GLY A 51 7.63 12.22 2.74
C GLY A 51 6.65 13.34 2.36
N SER A 52 6.14 13.38 1.12
CA SER A 52 5.23 14.44 0.66
C SER A 52 3.76 14.04 0.67
N ALA A 53 3.41 12.85 1.17
CA ALA A 53 2.04 12.33 1.16
C ALA A 53 1.04 13.32 1.82
N ALA A 54 1.37 13.85 3.00
CA ALA A 54 0.52 14.81 3.69
C ALA A 54 0.27 16.08 2.87
N ARG A 55 1.30 16.58 2.17
CA ARG A 55 1.18 17.73 1.27
C ARG A 55 0.26 17.41 0.09
N GLY A 56 0.47 16.28 -0.58
CA GLY A 56 -0.35 15.85 -1.72
C GLY A 56 -1.82 15.66 -1.35
N ILE A 57 -2.09 15.01 -0.20
CA ILE A 57 -3.45 14.85 0.33
C ILE A 57 -4.09 16.23 0.59
N ALA A 58 -3.36 17.15 1.23
CA ALA A 58 -3.88 18.49 1.51
C ALA A 58 -4.19 19.28 0.22
N GLU A 59 -3.37 19.16 -0.82
CA GLU A 59 -3.62 19.79 -2.12
C GLU A 59 -4.90 19.24 -2.77
N VAL A 60 -5.08 17.91 -2.80
CA VAL A 60 -6.32 17.28 -3.33
C VAL A 60 -7.55 17.72 -2.55
N CYS A 61 -7.51 17.69 -1.22
CA CYS A 61 -8.65 18.08 -0.38
C CYS A 61 -9.05 19.55 -0.60
N ARG A 62 -8.08 20.47 -0.74
CA ARG A 62 -8.38 21.88 -1.04
C ARG A 62 -9.09 22.03 -2.39
N GLY A 63 -8.62 21.34 -3.43
CA GLY A 63 -9.25 21.37 -4.75
C GLY A 63 -10.71 20.88 -4.73
N LEU A 64 -11.01 19.81 -3.97
CA LEU A 64 -12.38 19.31 -3.81
C LEU A 64 -13.29 20.32 -3.08
N LEU A 65 -12.78 21.00 -2.05
CA LEU A 65 -13.53 22.03 -1.32
C LEU A 65 -13.81 23.27 -2.19
N GLU A 66 -12.88 23.65 -3.05
CA GLU A 66 -13.07 24.75 -4.01
C GLU A 66 -14.10 24.39 -5.08
N ALA A 67 -14.00 23.18 -5.66
CA ALA A 67 -14.95 22.68 -6.66
C ALA A 67 -16.38 22.53 -6.11
N ALA A 68 -16.54 22.32 -4.81
CA ALA A 68 -17.83 22.20 -4.15
C ALA A 68 -18.47 23.54 -3.74
N ARG A 69 -17.83 24.69 -4.01
CA ARG A 69 -18.44 26.00 -3.74
C ARG A 69 -19.59 26.26 -4.73
N PRO A 70 -20.73 26.78 -4.24
CA PRO A 70 -21.88 27.14 -5.07
C PRO A 70 -21.61 28.33 -5.99
#